data_AF-A0A242N5X0-F1
#
_entry.id   AF-A0A242N5X0-F1
#
_cell.length_a   1.000
_cell.length_b   1.000
_cell.length_c   1.000
_cell.angle_alpha   90.00
_cell.angle_beta   90.00
_cell.angle_gamma   90.00
#
_symmetry.space_group_name_H-M   'P 1'
#
loop_
_entity.id
_entity.type
_entity.pdbx_description
1 polymer ?
#
loop_
_entity_poly.entity_id
_entity_poly.type
_entity_poly.pdbx_seq_one_letter_code
_entity_poly.pdbx_strand_id
1 'polypeptide(L)'
;MLTSSRSSQHYDYVQIDDRTASTVQIATERGALLDASLNQSFDQKTRDSKYEEGELISDVTTPEERSQSSDLLALLKPLIDNGDASRDSVEWQQALSSIHEMIQLGA
;
A
#
# COMPACT_ATOMS: atom_id res chain seq x y z
N MET A 1 7.13 -32.15 21.54
CA MET A 1 5.79 -32.36 20.96
C MET A 1 4.79 -31.66 21.86
N LEU A 2 4.06 -30.67 21.36
CA LEU A 2 2.87 -30.12 22.04
C LEU A 2 1.86 -31.28 22.18
N THR A 3 1.52 -31.66 23.40
CA THR A 3 0.49 -32.66 23.67
C THR A 3 -0.87 -31.98 23.88
N SER A 4 -1.96 -32.75 23.93
CA SER A 4 -3.30 -32.22 24.23
C SER A 4 -3.52 -31.83 25.69
N SER A 5 -2.57 -32.10 26.60
CA SER A 5 -2.68 -31.68 28.00
C SER A 5 -2.48 -30.17 28.12
N ARG A 6 -3.41 -29.47 28.79
CA ARG A 6 -3.36 -28.01 29.00
C ARG A 6 -2.00 -27.50 29.47
N SER A 7 -1.40 -28.16 30.46
CA SER A 7 -0.08 -27.80 31.00
C SER A 7 1.09 -27.88 30.02
N SER A 8 0.90 -28.46 28.84
CA SER A 8 1.91 -28.48 27.77
C SER A 8 1.71 -27.35 26.75
N GLN A 9 0.63 -26.58 26.85
CA GLN A 9 0.24 -25.58 25.85
C GLN A 9 0.72 -24.20 26.27
N HIS A 10 1.95 -23.88 25.89
CA HIS A 10 2.52 -22.54 26.01
C HIS A 10 2.92 -22.08 24.61
N TYR A 11 2.28 -21.04 24.11
CA TYR A 11 2.56 -20.51 22.78
C TYR A 11 2.18 -19.03 22.69
N ASP A 12 2.95 -18.32 21.85
CA ASP A 12 2.61 -16.99 21.38
C ASP A 12 1.95 -17.13 20.00
N TYR A 13 0.85 -16.43 19.79
CA TYR A 13 0.10 -16.38 18.54
C TYR A 13 0.06 -14.93 18.04
N VAL A 14 0.55 -14.72 16.84
CA VAL A 14 0.56 -13.41 16.17
C VAL A 14 -0.41 -13.49 14.99
N GLN A 15 -1.40 -12.60 14.98
CA GLN A 15 -2.31 -12.41 13.86
C GLN A 15 -2.05 -11.04 13.25
N ILE A 16 -1.81 -11.01 11.94
CA ILE A 16 -1.66 -9.78 11.16
C ILE A 16 -2.86 -9.72 10.21
N ASP A 17 -3.68 -8.68 10.36
CA ASP A 17 -4.75 -8.31 9.43
C ASP A 17 -4.29 -7.01 8.75
N ASP A 18 -3.99 -7.08 7.45
CA ASP A 18 -3.53 -5.93 6.68
C ASP A 18 -4.44 -5.64 5.48
N ARG A 19 -4.49 -4.36 5.12
CA ARG A 19 -5.22 -3.87 3.97
C ARG A 19 -4.51 -2.68 3.35
N THR A 20 -4.22 -2.83 2.06
CA THR A 20 -3.75 -1.76 1.20
C THR A 20 -4.83 -1.34 0.19
N ALA A 21 -4.86 -0.06 -0.16
CA ALA A 21 -5.51 0.42 -1.38
C ALA A 21 -4.68 1.49 -2.09
N SER A 22 -4.63 1.41 -3.42
CA SER A 22 -4.08 2.44 -4.32
C SER A 22 -5.19 2.89 -5.27
N THR A 23 -5.47 4.18 -5.33
CA THR A 23 -6.49 4.76 -6.23
C THR A 23 -5.86 5.85 -7.08
N VAL A 24 -5.95 5.70 -8.40
CA VAL A 24 -5.51 6.71 -9.36
C VAL A 24 -6.73 7.50 -9.84
N GLN A 25 -6.65 8.82 -9.77
CA GLN A 25 -7.66 9.73 -10.31
C GLN A 25 -7.07 10.50 -11.49
N ILE A 26 -7.84 10.61 -12.56
CA ILE A 26 -7.44 11.29 -13.80
C ILE A 26 -8.62 12.13 -14.26
N ALA A 27 -8.38 13.41 -14.55
CA ALA A 27 -9.37 14.30 -15.16
C ALA A 27 -8.87 14.79 -16.51
N THR A 28 -9.73 14.75 -17.53
CA THR A 28 -9.41 15.25 -18.87
C THR A 28 -10.51 16.14 -19.40
N GLU A 29 -10.15 17.20 -20.12
CA GLU A 29 -11.09 18.03 -20.87
C GLU A 29 -10.60 18.18 -22.31
N ARG A 30 -11.45 17.84 -23.29
CA ARG A 30 -11.14 17.95 -24.73
C ARG A 30 -9.81 17.27 -25.11
N GLY A 31 -9.48 16.15 -24.45
CA GLY A 31 -8.24 15.40 -24.68
C GLY A 31 -7.00 15.96 -23.96
N ALA A 32 -7.10 17.10 -23.28
CA ALA A 32 -6.05 17.61 -22.41
C ALA A 32 -6.17 16.99 -21.00
N LEU A 33 -5.04 16.58 -20.42
CA LEU A 33 -4.96 16.12 -19.04
C LEU A 33 -5.00 17.34 -18.09
N LEU A 34 -6.02 17.41 -17.26
CA LEU A 34 -6.25 18.52 -16.31
C LEU A 34 -5.82 18.19 -14.88
N ASP A 35 -5.96 16.93 -14.48
CA ASP A 35 -5.58 16.43 -13.16
C ASP A 35 -5.13 14.98 -13.26
N ALA A 36 -4.14 14.62 -12.45
CA ALA A 36 -3.72 13.26 -12.26
C ALA A 36 -3.14 13.11 -10.85
N SER A 37 -3.74 12.25 -10.03
CA SER A 37 -3.28 12.00 -8.66
C SER A 37 -3.32 10.52 -8.31
N LEU A 38 -2.47 10.13 -7.37
CA LEU A 38 -2.43 8.81 -6.76
C LEU A 38 -2.68 8.97 -5.27
N ASN A 39 -3.71 8.32 -4.75
CA ASN A 39 -4.00 8.24 -3.32
C ASN A 39 -3.81 6.81 -2.84
N GLN A 40 -3.03 6.64 -1.77
CA GLN A 40 -2.67 5.35 -1.19
C GLN A 40 -3.01 5.31 0.29
N SER A 41 -3.50 4.17 0.76
CA SER A 41 -3.81 3.92 2.16
C SER A 41 -3.40 2.52 2.57
N PHE A 42 -2.86 2.40 3.78
CA PHE A 42 -2.47 1.17 4.45
C PHE A 42 -3.08 1.16 5.85
N ASP A 43 -3.71 0.05 6.22
CA ASP A 43 -4.22 -0.25 7.56
C ASP A 43 -3.71 -1.64 7.94
N GLN A 44 -3.09 -1.76 9.11
CA GLN A 44 -2.66 -3.04 9.67
C GLN A 44 -3.04 -3.12 11.14
N LYS A 45 -3.51 -4.29 11.56
CA LYS A 45 -3.74 -4.64 12.95
C LYS A 45 -2.96 -5.89 13.28
N THR A 46 -1.98 -5.74 14.16
CA THR A 46 -1.23 -6.86 14.72
C THR A 46 -1.82 -7.19 16.08
N ARG A 47 -2.28 -8.44 16.24
CA ARG A 47 -2.76 -8.97 17.52
C ARG A 47 -1.80 -10.02 18.03
N ASP A 48 -1.15 -9.72 19.14
CA ASP A 48 -0.25 -10.60 19.88
C ASP A 48 -1.00 -11.24 21.05
N SER A 49 -1.12 -12.56 21.03
CA SER A 49 -1.77 -13.34 22.09
C SER A 49 -0.79 -14.33 22.70
N LYS A 50 -0.65 -14.31 24.02
CA LYS A 50 0.20 -15.26 24.75
C LYS A 50 -0.63 -16.20 25.60
N TYR A 51 -0.37 -17.49 25.46
CA TYR A 51 -1.03 -18.55 26.20
C TYR A 51 -0.05 -19.27 27.13
N GLU A 52 -0.48 -19.51 28.37
CA GLU A 52 0.21 -20.35 29.35
C GLU A 52 -0.76 -21.39 29.89
N GLU A 53 -0.36 -22.66 29.88
CA GLU A 53 -1.22 -23.80 30.21
C GLU A 53 -2.57 -23.82 29.44
N GLY A 54 -2.59 -23.27 28.23
CA GLY A 54 -3.80 -23.12 27.40
C GLY A 54 -4.74 -21.98 27.82
N GLU A 55 -4.36 -21.16 28.80
CA GLU A 55 -5.08 -19.95 29.21
C GLU A 55 -4.45 -18.70 28.59
N LEU A 56 -5.27 -17.77 28.10
CA LEU A 56 -4.82 -16.51 27.53
C LEU A 56 -4.36 -15.58 28.67
N ILE A 57 -3.06 -15.25 28.71
CA ILE A 57 -2.49 -14.41 29.77
C ILE A 57 -2.10 -13.01 29.29
N SER A 58 -2.01 -12.80 27.97
CA SER A 58 -1.80 -11.48 27.37
C SER A 58 -2.45 -11.43 26.00
N ASP A 59 -3.06 -10.30 25.68
CA ASP A 59 -3.68 -10.01 24.40
C ASP A 59 -3.54 -8.52 24.11
N VAL A 60 -2.73 -8.18 23.12
CA VAL A 60 -2.42 -6.80 22.76
C VAL A 60 -2.69 -6.64 21.28
N THR A 61 -3.43 -5.58 20.92
CA THR A 61 -3.64 -5.20 19.52
C THR A 61 -2.95 -3.88 19.24
N THR A 62 -2.06 -3.85 18.26
CA THR A 62 -1.32 -2.68 17.81
C THR A 62 -1.79 -2.30 16.41
N PRO A 63 -2.49 -1.17 16.23
CA PRO A 63 -2.85 -0.66 14.92
C PRO A 63 -1.70 0.14 14.29
N GLU A 64 -1.58 0.06 12.97
CA GLU A 64 -0.72 0.91 12.15
C GLU A 64 -1.50 1.40 10.92
N GLU A 65 -1.52 2.71 10.71
CA GLU A 65 -2.20 3.34 9.58
C GLU A 65 -1.24 4.30 8.87
N ARG A 66 -1.25 4.28 7.53
CA ARG A 66 -0.50 5.24 6.70
C ARG A 66 -1.33 5.67 5.50
N SER A 67 -1.23 6.93 5.11
CA SER A 67 -1.86 7.45 3.89
C SER A 67 -0.94 8.42 3.17
N GLN A 68 -0.90 8.33 1.84
CA GLN A 68 -0.10 9.21 0.99
C GLN A 68 -0.89 9.66 -0.23
N SER A 69 -0.65 10.89 -0.67
CA SER A 69 -1.18 11.44 -1.91
C SER A 69 -0.04 12.02 -2.74
N SER A 70 -0.02 11.70 -4.04
CA SER A 70 1.02 12.10 -4.98
C SER A 70 0.39 12.77 -6.20
N ASP A 71 0.90 13.95 -6.57
CA ASP A 71 0.53 14.66 -7.79
C ASP A 71 1.29 14.05 -8.98
N LEU A 72 0.56 13.31 -9.83
CA LEU A 72 1.10 12.68 -11.03
C LEU A 72 1.13 13.65 -12.21
N LEU A 73 0.28 14.68 -12.21
CA LEU A 73 0.27 15.68 -13.28
C LEU A 73 1.58 16.45 -13.29
N ALA A 74 2.13 16.80 -12.14
CA ALA A 74 3.44 17.45 -12.04
C ALA A 74 4.57 16.64 -12.71
N LEU A 75 4.49 15.31 -12.69
CA LEU A 75 5.45 14.41 -13.34
C LEU A 75 5.23 14.31 -14.85
N LEU A 76 3.96 14.26 -15.27
CA LEU A 76 3.60 14.05 -16.68
C LEU A 76 3.62 15.34 -17.51
N LYS A 77 3.27 16.48 -16.90
CA LYS A 77 3.08 17.76 -17.59
C LYS A 77 4.31 18.23 -18.37
N PRO A 78 5.55 18.19 -17.84
CA PRO A 78 6.73 18.58 -18.61
C PRO A 78 6.92 17.74 -19.87
N LEU A 79 6.58 16.45 -19.81
CA LEU A 79 6.72 15.52 -20.93
C LEU A 79 5.62 15.73 -21.98
N ILE A 80 4.40 16.06 -21.53
CA ILE A 80 3.28 16.43 -22.41
C ILE A 80 3.59 17.76 -23.14
N ASP A 81 4.08 18.76 -22.41
CA ASP A 81 4.34 20.11 -22.94
C ASP A 81 5.54 20.12 -23.92
N ASN A 82 6.47 19.17 -23.81
CA ASN A 82 7.62 19.01 -24.72
C ASN A 82 7.28 18.35 -26.08
N GLY A 83 6.02 17.93 -26.29
CA GLY A 83 5.44 17.84 -27.64
C GLY A 83 5.85 16.67 -28.53
N ASP A 84 6.31 15.53 -28.00
CA ASP A 84 6.40 14.31 -28.82
C ASP A 84 5.02 13.63 -28.90
N ALA A 85 4.38 13.73 -30.07
CA ALA A 85 3.08 13.14 -30.34
C ALA A 85 3.06 11.60 -30.20
N SER A 86 4.22 10.95 -30.27
CA SER A 86 4.32 9.48 -30.15
C SER A 86 4.19 8.99 -28.71
N ARG A 87 4.51 9.83 -27.71
CA ARG A 87 4.66 9.41 -26.30
C ARG A 87 5.51 8.14 -26.16
N ASP A 88 6.57 8.02 -26.94
CA ASP A 88 7.46 6.85 -26.96
C ASP A 88 8.92 7.21 -26.63
N SER A 89 9.14 8.40 -26.07
CA SER A 89 10.47 8.79 -25.61
C SER A 89 10.90 7.96 -24.40
N VAL A 90 12.21 7.82 -24.21
CA VAL A 90 12.77 7.10 -23.05
C VAL A 90 12.31 7.75 -21.74
N GLU A 91 12.25 9.08 -21.70
CA GLU A 91 11.77 9.85 -20.53
C GLU A 91 10.31 9.56 -20.22
N TRP A 92 9.46 9.40 -21.26
CA TRP A 92 8.06 9.02 -21.10
C TRP A 92 7.91 7.62 -20.51
N GLN A 93 8.64 6.64 -21.05
CA GLN A 93 8.62 5.27 -20.54
C GLN A 93 9.14 5.20 -19.09
N GLN A 94 10.18 5.96 -18.76
CA GLN A 94 10.71 6.07 -17.39
C GLN A 94 9.71 6.71 -16.42
N ALA A 95 9.01 7.77 -16.84
CA ALA A 95 7.99 8.40 -16.02
C ALA A 95 6.82 7.45 -15.75
N LEU A 96 6.33 6.74 -16.78
CA LEU A 96 5.30 5.73 -16.61
C LEU A 96 5.74 4.57 -15.70
N SER A 97 6.99 4.12 -15.84
CA SER A 97 7.55 3.09 -14.97
C SER A 97 7.61 3.57 -13.52
N SER A 98 8.03 4.81 -13.29
CA SER A 98 8.07 5.41 -11.95
C SER A 98 6.67 5.52 -11.34
N ILE A 99 5.66 5.90 -12.13
CA ILE A 99 4.26 5.92 -11.69
C ILE A 99 3.76 4.52 -11.37
N HIS A 100 4.11 3.53 -12.20
CA HIS A 100 3.75 2.14 -11.96
C HIS A 100 4.32 1.61 -10.65
N GLU A 101 5.60 1.86 -10.38
CA GLU A 101 6.24 1.51 -9.11
C GLU A 101 5.56 2.21 -7.93
N MET A 102 5.25 3.52 -8.04
CA MET A 102 4.51 4.23 -6.98
C MET A 102 3.16 3.59 -6.68
N ILE A 103 2.41 3.14 -7.70
CA ILE A 103 1.12 2.46 -7.51
C ILE A 103 1.30 1.13 -6.75
N GLN A 104 2.36 0.39 -7.06
CA GLN A 104 2.69 -0.89 -6.42
C GLN A 104 3.21 -0.73 -5.00
N LEU A 105 3.95 0.34 -4.69
CA LEU A 105 4.53 0.60 -3.35
C LEU A 105 3.49 0.84 -2.24
N GLY A 106 2.20 0.91 -2.60
CA GLY A 106 1.12 0.85 -1.62
C GLY A 106 0.94 -0.55 -1.03
N ALA A 107 1.30 -1.60 -1.79
CA ALA A 107 1.04 -3.02 -1.50
C ALA A 107 2.20 -3.74 -0.81
#